data_AF-A0A0B6YY25-F1
#
_entry.id   AF-A0A0B6YY25-F1
#
_cell.length_a   1.000
_cell.length_b   1.000
_cell.length_c   1.000
_cell.angle_alpha   90.00
_cell.angle_beta   90.00
_cell.angle_gamma   90.00
#
_symmetry.space_group_name_H-M   'P 1'
#
loop_
_entity.id
_entity.type
_entity.pdbx_description
1 polymer ?
#
loop_
_entity_poly.entity_id
_entity_poly.type
_entity_poly.pdbx_seq_one_letter_code
_entity_poly.pdbx_strand_id
1 'polypeptide(L)' 'EAEAYVEQLEEFDLKDIGSARWQQQHEHLEKLNMQAIINASAKEDEFVKEFFISYSKIPLLIQDLLTTEIWKQK' A
#
# COMPACT_ATOMS: atom_id res chain seq x y z
N GLU A 1 -10.36 2.04 10.10
CA GLU A 1 -10.06 1.11 8.99
C GLU A 1 -8.74 1.44 8.30
N ALA A 2 -8.55 2.66 7.78
CA ALA A 2 -7.32 3.03 7.08
C ALA A 2 -6.03 2.75 7.89
N GLU A 3 -6.02 3.13 9.17
CA GLU A 3 -4.90 2.84 10.08
C GLU A 3 -4.58 1.33 10.17
N ALA A 4 -5.61 0.50 10.40
CA ALA A 4 -5.45 -0.94 10.48
C ALA A 4 -4.96 -1.56 9.16
N TYR A 5 -5.42 -1.05 8.02
CA TYR A 5 -4.91 -1.47 6.71
C TYR A 5 -3.43 -1.14 6.53
N VAL A 6 -3.00 0.05 6.95
CA VAL A 6 -1.58 0.45 6.88
C VAL A 6 -0.72 -0.38 7.83
N GLU A 7 -1.18 -0.60 9.07
CA GLU A 7 -0.45 -1.36 10.07
C GLU A 7 -0.20 -2.81 9.63
N GLN A 8 -1.22 -3.44 9.03
CA GLN A 8 -1.20 -4.83 8.59
C GLN A 8 -0.40 -5.08 7.31
N LEU A 9 0.11 -4.03 6.64
CA LEU A 9 0.92 -4.21 5.43
C LEU A 9 2.16 -5.05 5.72
N GLU A 10 2.38 -6.03 4.87
CA GLU A 10 3.52 -6.94 4.92
C GLU A 10 4.28 -7.00 3.59
N GLU A 11 5.55 -7.38 3.67
CA GLU A 11 6.39 -7.60 2.50
C GLU A 11 6.08 -8.96 1.86
N PHE A 12 6.22 -9.04 0.54
CA PHE A 12 6.05 -10.27 -0.22
C PHE A 12 7.34 -10.61 -0.95
N ASP A 13 7.71 -11.89 -0.95
CA ASP A 13 8.75 -12.40 -1.84
C ASP A 13 8.26 -12.30 -3.30
N LEU A 14 9.18 -12.13 -4.24
CA LEU A 14 8.86 -12.02 -5.68
C LEU A 14 8.04 -13.21 -6.23
N LYS A 15 8.18 -14.40 -5.64
CA LYS A 15 7.42 -15.60 -6.02
C LYS A 15 5.96 -15.56 -5.56
N ASP A 16 5.66 -14.76 -4.54
CA ASP A 16 4.35 -14.66 -3.89
C ASP A 16 3.55 -13.44 -4.39
N ILE A 17 4.13 -12.60 -5.24
CA ILE A 17 3.43 -11.55 -5.99
C ILE A 17 2.40 -12.20 -6.91
N GLY A 18 1.16 -11.68 -6.88
CA GLY A 18 0.00 -12.26 -7.57
C GLY A 18 -0.70 -13.40 -6.81
N SER A 19 -0.22 -13.80 -5.63
CA SER A 19 -0.94 -14.72 -4.74
C SER A 19 -2.25 -14.09 -4.22
N ALA A 20 -3.19 -14.91 -3.77
CA ALA A 20 -4.45 -14.42 -3.18
C ALA A 20 -4.22 -13.47 -1.99
N ARG A 21 -3.19 -13.73 -1.19
CA ARG A 21 -2.82 -12.88 -0.05
C ARG A 21 -2.26 -11.53 -0.51
N TRP A 22 -1.40 -11.55 -1.53
CA TRP A 22 -0.89 -10.32 -2.15
C TRP A 22 -2.04 -9.51 -2.76
N GLN A 23 -2.95 -10.17 -3.49
CA GLN A 23 -4.09 -9.52 -4.13
C GLN A 23 -4.99 -8.81 -3.10
N GLN A 24 -5.24 -9.45 -1.95
CA GLN A 24 -6.02 -8.85 -0.87
C GLN A 24 -5.33 -7.59 -0.31
N GLN A 25 -4.02 -7.66 -0.06
CA GLN A 25 -3.26 -6.47 0.38
C GLN A 25 -3.27 -5.38 -0.70
N HIS A 26 -3.12 -5.73 -1.97
CA HIS A 26 -3.14 -4.81 -3.09
C HIS A 26 -4.49 -4.07 -3.17
N GLU A 27 -5.61 -4.78 -2.97
CA GLU A 27 -6.93 -4.15 -2.86
C GLU A 27 -7.05 -3.16 -1.69
N HIS A 28 -6.45 -3.47 -0.53
CA HIS A 28 -6.39 -2.54 0.59
C HIS A 28 -5.53 -1.30 0.26
N LEU A 29 -4.39 -1.48 -0.43
CA LEU A 29 -3.55 -0.37 -0.88
C LEU A 29 -4.29 0.54 -1.88
N GLU A 30 -5.06 -0.02 -2.82
CA GLU A 30 -5.88 0.77 -3.75
C GLU A 30 -6.95 1.59 -3.03
N LYS A 31 -7.60 1.02 -2.01
CA LYS A 31 -8.56 1.77 -1.16
C LYS A 31 -7.88 2.93 -0.42
N LEU A 32 -6.70 2.70 0.14
CA LEU A 32 -5.91 3.73 0.81
C LEU A 32 -5.50 4.83 -0.17
N ASN A 33 -5.07 4.46 -1.37
CA ASN A 33 -4.71 5.41 -2.44
C ASN A 33 -5.89 6.29 -2.85
N MET A 34 -7.07 5.69 -3.09
CA MET A 34 -8.28 6.46 -3.37
C MET A 34 -8.63 7.44 -2.25
N GLN A 35 -8.52 7.02 -0.99
CA GLN A 35 -8.78 7.91 0.15
C GLN A 35 -7.76 9.05 0.23
N ALA A 36 -6.48 8.78 -0.01
CA ALA A 36 -5.44 9.81 -0.04
C ALA A 36 -5.72 10.87 -1.13
N ILE A 37 -6.15 10.44 -2.32
CA ILE A 37 -6.53 11.33 -3.43
C ILE A 37 -7.74 12.19 -3.05
N ILE A 38 -8.76 11.61 -2.41
CA ILE A 38 -9.95 12.35 -1.94
C ILE A 38 -9.54 13.43 -0.94
N ASN A 39 -8.76 13.07 0.09
CA ASN A 39 -8.31 14.02 1.12
C ASN A 39 -7.51 15.17 0.51
N ALA A 40 -6.56 14.87 -0.38
CA ALA A 40 -5.75 15.87 -1.05
C ALA A 40 -6.60 16.81 -1.95
N SER A 41 -7.58 16.25 -2.67
CA SER A 41 -8.49 17.03 -3.52
C SER A 41 -9.42 17.94 -2.73
N ALA A 42 -9.85 17.48 -1.55
CA ALA A 42 -10.69 18.23 -0.64
C ALA A 42 -9.90 19.24 0.24
N LYS A 43 -8.56 19.23 0.18
CA LYS A 43 -7.66 19.97 1.09
C LYS A 43 -7.93 19.65 2.56
N GLU A 44 -8.28 18.40 2.81
CA GLU A 44 -8.48 17.85 4.16
C GLU A 44 -7.18 17.25 4.69
N ASP A 45 -7.23 16.76 5.92
CA ASP A 45 -6.06 16.16 6.58
C ASP A 45 -5.61 14.86 5.88
N GLU A 46 -4.30 14.75 5.66
CA GLU A 46 -3.67 13.65 4.91
C GLU A 46 -3.35 12.45 5.82
N PHE A 47 -4.31 12.01 6.63
CA PHE A 47 -4.09 10.98 7.65
C PHE A 47 -3.53 9.65 7.10
N VAL A 48 -3.86 9.29 5.85
CA VAL A 48 -3.32 8.07 5.21
C VAL A 48 -1.79 8.16 5.09
N LYS A 49 -1.27 9.33 4.68
CA LYS A 49 0.17 9.59 4.60
C LYS A 49 0.80 9.53 5.99
N GLU A 50 0.15 10.13 6.99
CA GLU A 50 0.65 10.14 8.37
C GLU A 50 0.72 8.73 8.96
N PHE A 51 -0.23 7.84 8.64
CA PHE A 51 -0.14 6.43 9.02
C PHE A 51 1.05 5.74 8.36
N PHE A 52 1.27 5.93 7.05
CA PHE A 52 2.43 5.33 6.37
C PHE A 52 3.77 5.76 6.99
N ILE A 53 3.87 7.03 7.41
CA ILE A 53 5.04 7.57 8.11
C ILE A 53 5.15 6.97 9.52
N SER A 54 4.07 7.02 10.30
CA SER A 54 4.05 6.59 11.70
C SER A 54 4.38 5.11 11.87
N TYR A 55 3.89 4.25 10.96
CA TYR A 55 4.18 2.82 10.95
C TYR A 55 5.43 2.45 10.14
N SER A 56 6.20 3.42 9.66
CA SER A 56 7.42 3.21 8.86
C SER A 56 7.21 2.29 7.64
N LYS A 57 6.07 2.44 6.95
CA LYS A 57 5.66 1.59 5.82
C LYS A 57 6.11 2.12 4.45
N ILE A 58 6.71 3.31 4.39
CA ILE A 58 7.23 3.88 3.13
C ILE A 58 8.23 2.93 2.42
N PRO A 59 9.23 2.34 3.11
CA PRO A 59 10.13 1.38 2.46
C PRO A 59 9.41 0.15 1.87
N LEU A 60 8.37 -0.34 2.56
CA LEU A 60 7.55 -1.45 2.09
C LEU A 60 6.81 -1.09 0.79
N LEU A 61 6.24 0.11 0.69
CA LEU A 61 5.59 0.57 -0.56
C LEU A 61 6.57 0.63 -1.73
N ILE A 62 7.81 1.05 -1.49
CA ILE A 62 8.85 1.07 -2.52
C ILE A 62 9.20 -0.37 -2.94
N GLN A 63 9.34 -1.28 -1.97
CA GLN A 63 9.62 -2.69 -2.24
C GLN A 63 8.50 -3.34 -3.05
N ASP A 64 7.24 -3.15 -2.65
CA ASP A 64 6.06 -3.66 -3.36
C ASP A 64 6.00 -3.16 -4.81
N LEU A 65 6.21 -1.85 -5.03
CA LEU A 65 6.28 -1.26 -6.37
C LEU A 65 7.35 -1.94 -7.23
N LEU A 66 8.58 -2.06 -6.71
CA LEU A 66 9.68 -2.67 -7.44
C LEU A 66 9.43 -4.15 -7.74
N THR A 67 8.96 -4.92 -6.75
CA THR A 67 8.69 -6.36 -6.95
C THR A 67 7.54 -6.59 -7.91
N THR A 68 6.51 -5.74 -7.88
CA THR A 68 5.38 -5.80 -8.80
C THR A 68 5.82 -5.48 -10.23
N GLU A 69 6.64 -4.46 -10.44
CA GLU A 69 7.18 -4.13 -11.76
C GLU A 69 8.14 -5.21 -12.31
N ILE A 70 8.90 -5.89 -11.44
CA ILE A 70 9.71 -7.04 -11.85
C ILE A 70 8.83 -8.24 -12.19
N TRP A 71 7.79 -8.51 -11.40
CA TRP A 71 6.87 -9.63 -11.64
C TRP A 71 6.14 -9.49 -12.98
N LYS A 72 5.70 -8.28 -13.35
CA LYS A 72 5.04 -7.99 -14.63
C LYS A 72 5.92 -8.26 -15.87
N GLN A 73 7.23 -8.36 -15.71
CA GLN A 73 8.17 -8.66 -16.80
C GLN A 73 8.37 -10.16 -17.05
N LYS A 74 7.79 -11.02 -16.21
CA LYS A 74 7.74 -12.47 -16.45
C LYS A 74 6.67 -12.84 -17.46
#